data_AF-A0A6J4XH73-F1
#
_entry.id   AF-A0A6J4XH73-F1
#
_cell.length_a   1.000
_cell.length_b   1.000
_cell.length_c   1.000
_cell.angle_alpha   90.00
_cell.angle_beta   90.00
_cell.angle_gamma   90.00
#
_symmetry.space_group_name_H-M   'P 1'
#
loop_
_entity.id
_entity.type
_entity.pdbx_description
1 polymer ?
#
loop_
_entity_poly.entity_id
_entity_poly.type
_entity_poly.pdbx_seq_one_letter_code
_entity_poly.pdbx_strand_id
1 'polypeptide(L)'
;MLRTVIATLQDLGFIVDKADDVLGAVSATKLDRYTLRMTVTVRPRGATQLLVRVNAQYELIAVEDPEPYQQFFDALSQSIFLTAHQVD
;
A
#
# COMPACT_ATOMS: atom_id res chain seq x y z
N MET A 1 -9.21 6.63 -1.33
CA MET A 1 -8.45 5.39 -1.61
C MET A 1 -6.94 5.59 -1.60
N LEU A 2 -6.36 6.49 -2.40
CA LEU A 2 -4.91 6.73 -2.31
C LEU A 2 -4.47 7.17 -0.90
N ARG A 3 -5.26 8.05 -0.26
CA ARG A 3 -5.09 8.43 1.16
C ARG A 3 -5.13 7.23 2.11
N THR A 4 -6.05 6.29 1.89
CA THR A 4 -6.16 5.06 2.68
C THR A 4 -4.89 4.21 2.54
N VAL A 5 -4.37 4.04 1.32
CA VAL A 5 -3.09 3.35 1.07
C VAL A 5 -1.93 4.04 1.77
N ILE A 6 -1.85 5.36 1.74
CA ILE A 6 -0.83 6.15 2.45
C ILE A 6 -0.91 5.87 3.96
N ALA A 7 -2.10 5.94 4.54
CA ALA A 7 -2.30 5.65 5.97
C ALA A 7 -1.92 4.22 6.31
N THR A 8 -2.35 3.23 5.52
CA THR A 8 -1.97 1.82 5.70
C THR A 8 -0.45 1.61 5.69
N LEU A 9 0.26 2.23 4.75
CA LEU A 9 1.73 2.14 4.69
C LEU A 9 2.37 2.78 5.94
N GLN A 10 1.86 3.93 6.37
CA GLN A 10 2.35 4.61 7.57
C GLN A 10 2.12 3.79 8.86
N ASP A 11 0.94 3.16 8.99
CA ASP A 11 0.60 2.29 10.13
C ASP A 11 1.53 1.07 10.21
N LEU A 12 1.98 0.56 9.06
CA LEU A 12 2.95 -0.54 8.98
C LEU A 12 4.40 -0.09 9.19
N GLY A 13 4.64 1.20 9.42
CA GLY A 13 5.94 1.79 9.67
C GLY A 13 6.74 2.14 8.41
N PHE A 14 6.09 2.24 7.25
CA PHE A 14 6.74 2.76 6.04
C PHE A 14 6.74 4.30 6.04
N ILE A 15 7.81 4.87 5.51
CA ILE A 15 7.90 6.28 5.15
C ILE A 15 7.54 6.41 3.67
N VAL A 16 6.60 7.30 3.35
CA VAL A 16 6.21 7.54 1.95
C VAL A 16 7.30 8.31 1.22
N ASP A 17 7.81 7.74 0.13
CA ASP A 17 8.80 8.37 -0.75
C ASP A 17 8.13 9.31 -1.76
N LYS A 18 7.04 8.84 -2.39
CA LYS A 18 6.29 9.56 -3.40
C LYS A 18 4.84 9.08 -3.43
N ALA A 19 3.91 10.02 -3.59
CA ALA A 19 2.52 9.75 -3.92
C ALA A 19 2.14 10.54 -5.18
N ASP A 20 1.55 9.87 -6.15
CA ASP A 20 1.13 10.42 -7.43
C ASP A 20 -0.36 10.10 -7.63
N ASP A 21 -1.21 11.10 -7.47
CA ASP A 21 -2.66 10.93 -7.53
C ASP A 21 -3.18 10.72 -8.96
N VAL A 22 -2.47 11.27 -9.95
CA VAL A 22 -2.82 11.11 -11.36
C VAL A 22 -2.55 9.68 -11.83
N LEU A 23 -1.41 9.11 -11.43
CA LEU A 23 -1.06 7.73 -11.76
C LEU A 23 -1.70 6.70 -10.81
N GLY A 24 -2.26 7.17 -9.69
CA GLY A 24 -2.79 6.32 -8.61
C GLY A 24 -1.71 5.48 -7.98
N ALA A 25 -0.50 6.02 -7.75
CA ALA A 25 0.66 5.27 -7.30
C ALA A 25 1.28 5.86 -6.02
N VAL A 26 1.70 5.00 -5.10
CA VAL A 26 2.45 5.34 -3.89
C VAL A 26 3.67 4.45 -3.78
N SER A 27 4.85 5.03 -3.59
CA SER A 27 6.06 4.30 -3.20
C SER A 27 6.44 4.65 -1.78
N ALA A 28 6.80 3.66 -0.98
CA ALA A 28 7.20 3.85 0.41
C ALA A 28 8.30 2.86 0.81
N THR A 29 9.12 3.27 1.77
CA THR A 29 10.28 2.52 2.24
C THR A 29 10.21 2.31 3.75
N LYS A 30 10.51 1.08 4.21
CA LYS A 30 10.65 0.71 5.62
C LYS A 30 12.04 0.12 5.84
N LEU A 31 12.68 0.53 6.94
CA LEU A 31 13.94 -0.06 7.39
C LEU A 31 13.65 -1.13 8.44
N ASP A 32 13.85 -2.40 8.09
CA ASP A 32 13.72 -3.54 9.01
C ASP A 32 14.76 -4.61 8.66
N ARG A 33 15.96 -4.46 9.24
CA ARG A 33 17.24 -5.15 8.88
C ARG A 33 17.72 -4.88 7.46
N TYR A 34 16.82 -4.93 6.49
CA TYR A 34 17.00 -4.56 5.09
C TYR A 34 16.07 -3.39 4.73
N THR A 35 16.36 -2.75 3.59
CA THR A 35 15.50 -1.69 3.05
C THR A 35 14.40 -2.32 2.22
N LEU A 36 13.19 -2.41 2.78
CA LEU A 36 12.00 -2.89 2.10
C LEU A 36 11.30 -1.71 1.42
N ARG A 37 11.24 -1.73 0.08
CA ARG A 37 10.48 -0.76 -0.70
C ARG A 37 9.23 -1.42 -1.25
N MET A 38 8.08 -0.78 -1.04
CA MET A 38 6.80 -1.17 -1.63
C MET A 38 6.32 -0.09 -2.60
N THR A 39 5.82 -0.52 -3.76
CA THR A 39 5.09 0.35 -4.70
C THR A 39 3.68 -0.19 -4.87
N VAL A 40 2.71 0.63 -4.51
CA VAL A 40 1.28 0.33 -4.56
C VAL A 40 0.63 1.16 -5.66
N THR A 41 -0.16 0.53 -6.51
CA THR A 41 -0.97 1.21 -7.52
C THR A 41 -2.45 0.89 -7.31
N VAL A 42 -3.29 1.91 -7.39
CA VAL A 42 -4.75 1.83 -7.26
C VAL A 42 -5.37 2.34 -8.56
N ARG A 43 -6.18 1.52 -9.21
CA ARG A 43 -6.85 1.88 -10.47
C ARG A 43 -8.31 1.42 -10.49
N PRO A 44 -9.23 2.14 -11.16
CA PRO A 44 -10.57 1.64 -11.40
C PRO A 44 -10.58 0.32 -12.18
N ARG A 45 -11.48 -0.59 -11.80
CA ARG A 45 -11.81 -1.81 -12.54
C ARG A 45 -13.32 -1.82 -12.79
N GLY A 46 -13.73 -1.30 -13.95
CA GLY A 46 -15.15 -1.06 -14.23
C GLY A 46 -15.71 0.09 -13.39
N ALA A 47 -17.02 0.04 -13.09
CA ALA A 47 -17.72 1.16 -12.45
C ALA A 47 -17.70 1.12 -10.91
N THR A 48 -17.58 -0.07 -10.31
CA THR A 48 -17.82 -0.26 -8.86
C THR A 48 -16.64 -0.87 -8.11
N GLN A 49 -15.57 -1.22 -8.81
CA GLN A 49 -14.43 -1.91 -8.22
C GLN A 49 -13.14 -1.14 -8.45
N LEU A 50 -12.19 -1.35 -7.54
CA LEU A 50 -10.83 -0.88 -7.67
C LEU A 50 -9.89 -2.09 -7.70
N LEU A 51 -8.85 -1.99 -8.51
CA LEU A 51 -7.71 -2.89 -8.52
C LEU A 51 -6.59 -2.25 -7.70
N VAL A 52 -6.17 -2.92 -6.64
CA VAL A 52 -4.97 -2.56 -5.86
C VAL A 52 -3.89 -3.58 -6.20
N ARG A 53 -2.75 -3.11 -6.71
CA ARG A 53 -1.58 -3.94 -6.97
C ARG A 53 -0.41 -3.44 -6.14
N VAL A 54 0.33 -4.38 -5.58
CA VAL A 54 1.50 -4.13 -4.75
C VAL A 54 2.67 -4.88 -5.35
N ASN A 55 3.83 -4.26 -5.40
CA ASN A 55 5.11 -4.93 -5.63
C ASN A 55 6.06 -4.52 -4.51
N ALA A 56 6.89 -5.46 -4.04
CA ALA A 56 7.86 -5.21 -3.00
C ALA A 56 9.26 -5.66 -3.42
N GLN A 57 10.29 -4.96 -2.97
CA GLN A 57 11.68 -5.29 -3.21
C GLN A 57 12.55 -5.02 -1.97
N TYR A 58 13.51 -5.91 -1.71
CA TYR A 58 14.65 -5.61 -0.84
C TYR A 58 15.77 -5.08 -1.73
N GLU A 59 16.11 -3.80 -1.55
CA GLU A 59 17.02 -3.09 -2.47
C GLU A 59 16.57 -3.18 -3.93
N LEU A 60 17.18 -4.07 -4.73
CA LEU A 60 16.87 -4.32 -6.14
C LEU A 60 16.31 -5.73 -6.40
N ILE A 61 16.12 -6.54 -5.36
CA ILE A 61 15.66 -7.93 -5.45
C ILE A 61 14.18 -7.98 -5.10
N ALA A 62 13.37 -8.58 -5.97
CA ALA A 62 11.94 -8.75 -5.72
C ALA A 62 11.70 -9.62 -4.48
N VAL A 63 10.74 -9.23 -3.65
CA VAL A 63 10.30 -10.06 -2.52
C VAL A 63 9.42 -11.18 -3.06
N GLU A 64 9.87 -12.43 -2.90
CA GLU A 64 9.10 -13.64 -3.21
C GLU A 64 8.30 -14.16 -2.02
N ASP A 65 8.72 -13.80 -0.80
CA ASP A 65 8.00 -14.15 0.42
C ASP A 65 6.62 -13.46 0.43
N PRO A 66 5.52 -14.20 0.70
CA PRO A 66 4.18 -13.64 0.66
C PRO A 66 3.86 -12.74 1.87
N GLU A 67 4.57 -12.87 2.99
CA GLU A 67 4.22 -12.24 4.27
C GLU A 67 4.13 -10.71 4.18
N PRO A 68 5.08 -9.96 3.57
CA PRO A 68 4.98 -8.50 3.48
C PRO A 68 3.76 -8.03 2.68
N TYR A 69 3.34 -8.82 1.69
CA TYR A 69 2.14 -8.53 0.90
C TYR A 69 0.87 -8.81 1.72
N GLN A 70 0.84 -9.93 2.43
CA GLN A 70 -0.28 -10.30 3.30
C GLN A 70 -0.49 -9.26 4.40
N GLN A 71 0.57 -8.88 5.11
CA GLN A 71 0.52 -7.82 6.13
C GLN A 71 -0.02 -6.50 5.57
N PHE A 72 0.39 -6.12 4.36
CA PHE A 72 -0.16 -4.94 3.69
C PHE A 72 -1.66 -5.06 3.40
N PHE A 73 -2.09 -6.17 2.80
CA PHE A 73 -3.51 -6.34 2.44
C PHE A 73 -4.42 -6.50 3.67
N ASP A 74 -3.94 -7.12 4.73
CA ASP A 74 -4.66 -7.24 6.00
C ASP A 74 -4.87 -5.87 6.65
N ALA A 75 -3.82 -5.04 6.71
CA ALA A 75 -3.90 -3.68 7.22
C ALA A 75 -4.78 -2.78 6.32
N LEU A 76 -4.67 -2.93 4.99
CA LEU A 76 -5.49 -2.17 4.04
C LEU A 76 -6.97 -2.51 4.20
N SER A 77 -7.30 -3.79 4.38
CA SER A 77 -8.67 -4.26 4.60
C SER A 77 -9.28 -3.61 5.84
N GLN A 78 -8.53 -3.59 6.95
CA GLN A 78 -8.95 -2.93 8.20
C GLN A 78 -9.12 -1.42 8.01
N SER A 79 -8.18 -0.76 7.33
CA SER A 79 -8.24 0.68 7.08
C SER A 79 -9.44 1.09 6.20
N ILE A 80 -9.76 0.28 5.17
CA ILE A 80 -10.96 0.47 4.34
C ILE A 80 -12.22 0.29 5.18
N PHE A 81 -12.28 -0.75 6.02
CA PHE A 81 -13.42 -0.98 6.90
C PHE A 81 -13.65 0.21 7.82
N LEU A 82 -12.60 0.72 8.47
CA LEU A 82 -12.69 1.91 9.32
C LEU A 82 -13.12 3.16 8.53
N THR A 83 -12.54 3.39 7.35
CA THR A 83 -12.90 4.54 6.49
C THR A 83 -14.37 4.48 6.06
N ALA A 84 -14.91 3.29 5.78
CA ALA A 84 -16.31 3.13 5.34
C ALA A 84 -17.32 3.34 6.48
N HIS A 85 -16.91 3.17 7.74
CA HIS A 85 -17.78 3.28 8.91
C HIS A 85 -17.52 4.55 9.75
N GLN A 86 -16.43 5.28 9.48
CA GLN A 86 -16.23 6.65 9.94
C GLN A 86 -17.02 7.59 9.02
N VAL A 87 -18.31 7.68 9.31
CA VAL A 87 -19.16 8.78 8.87
C VAL A 87 -18.97 9.90 9.88
N ASP A 88 -18.34 11.00 9.46
CA ASP A 88 -18.64 12.31 10.05
C ASP A 88 -19.96 12.81 9.46
#